data_AF-A0A2M7PIR5-F1
#
_entry.id   AF-A0A2M7PIR5-F1
#
_cell.length_a   1.000
_cell.length_b   1.000
_cell.length_c   1.000
_cell.angle_alpha   90.00
_cell.angle_beta   90.00
_cell.angle_gamma   90.00
#
_symmetry.space_group_name_H-M   'P 1'
#
loop_
_entity.id
_entity.type
_entity.pdbx_description
1 polymer ?
#
loop_
_entity_poly.entity_id
_entity_poly.type
_entity_poly.pdbx_seq_one_letter_code
_entity_poly.pdbx_strand_id
1 'polypeptide(L)'
;MPAPIDISVWSSLWNLAKIEELGYKPDLKSTLIEFRFGYIGTAVLALGFLVMGALVMHGTGEQLSPNGTTFSGQLINMYTTSLGGWAYWIVSIAALTTMVSTTITVLDAYPRVLTSTYSILFKPADQHLKHKGKPYLIGLVVMVIGASLIIAYAAKSMVFMVNLATTISFLMAPIFAWLNYRVVTNRQMPIEAQPGLFLKVLSWTGIFFFVVFSLVYLYWTFL
;
A
#
# COMPACT_ATOMS: atom_id res chain seq x y z
N MET A 1 5.08 4.78 -3.41
CA MET A 1 4.06 5.25 -2.45
C MET A 1 4.27 4.47 -1.16
N PRO A 2 4.31 5.09 0.02
CA PRO A 2 4.30 4.35 1.27
C PRO A 2 2.98 3.56 1.29
N ALA A 3 3.06 2.28 1.01
CA ALA A 3 1.96 1.38 1.28
C ALA A 3 1.89 1.23 2.80
N PRO A 4 0.77 1.58 3.44
CA PRO A 4 0.62 1.31 4.84
C PRO A 4 0.66 -0.21 5.09
N ILE A 5 0.84 -0.59 6.34
CA ILE A 5 0.90 -2.00 6.77
C ILE A 5 -0.45 -2.72 6.56
N ASP A 6 -1.48 -2.00 6.11
CA ASP A 6 -2.82 -2.50 5.75
C ASP A 6 -2.85 -3.36 4.47
N ILE A 7 -1.81 -3.34 3.63
CA ILE A 7 -1.70 -4.24 2.46
C ILE A 7 -1.79 -5.73 2.86
N SER A 8 -1.41 -6.09 4.09
CA SER A 8 -1.57 -7.47 4.57
C SER A 8 -3.04 -7.91 4.61
N VAL A 9 -3.96 -6.99 4.90
CA VAL A 9 -5.39 -7.25 4.91
C VAL A 9 -5.90 -7.39 3.47
N TRP A 10 -5.44 -6.53 2.56
CA TRP A 10 -5.85 -6.56 1.16
C TRP A 10 -5.41 -7.86 0.48
N SER A 11 -4.15 -8.23 0.65
CA SER A 11 -3.62 -9.50 0.14
C SER A 11 -4.34 -10.71 0.73
N SER A 12 -4.76 -10.67 1.99
CA SER A 12 -5.58 -11.73 2.59
C SER A 12 -6.95 -11.84 1.91
N LEU A 13 -7.66 -10.73 1.71
CA LEU A 13 -8.98 -10.72 1.05
C LEU A 13 -8.90 -11.10 -0.42
N TRP A 14 -7.86 -10.67 -1.14
CA TRP A 14 -7.63 -11.09 -2.52
C TRP A 14 -7.28 -12.57 -2.63
N ASN A 15 -6.49 -13.11 -1.71
CA ASN A 15 -6.23 -14.55 -1.68
C ASN A 15 -7.51 -15.34 -1.40
N LEU A 16 -8.38 -14.89 -0.50
CA LEU A 16 -9.69 -15.52 -0.28
C LEU A 16 -10.55 -15.48 -1.56
N ALA A 17 -10.62 -14.33 -2.24
CA ALA A 17 -11.35 -14.22 -3.50
C ALA A 17 -10.75 -15.10 -4.61
N LYS A 18 -9.41 -15.20 -4.68
CA LYS A 18 -8.69 -16.08 -5.61
C LYS A 18 -8.99 -17.55 -5.34
N ILE A 19 -9.09 -17.96 -4.07
CA ILE A 19 -9.49 -19.32 -3.67
C ILE A 19 -10.93 -19.61 -4.11
N GLU A 20 -11.86 -18.66 -3.90
CA GLU A 20 -13.25 -18.78 -4.37
C GLU A 20 -13.31 -18.96 -5.90
N GLU A 21 -12.50 -18.22 -6.65
CA GLU A 21 -12.45 -18.28 -8.12
C GLU A 21 -11.79 -19.56 -8.65
N LEU A 22 -10.72 -20.02 -7.99
CA LEU A 22 -10.02 -21.25 -8.37
C LEU A 22 -10.80 -22.53 -8.01
N GLY A 23 -11.72 -22.45 -7.04
CA GLY A 23 -12.46 -23.61 -6.53
C GLY A 23 -11.63 -24.58 -5.67
N TYR A 24 -10.36 -24.28 -5.41
CA TYR A 24 -9.49 -25.01 -4.49
C TYR A 24 -8.57 -24.04 -3.74
N LYS A 25 -8.04 -24.49 -2.61
CA LYS A 25 -7.07 -23.72 -1.82
C LYS A 25 -5.64 -24.07 -2.23
N PRO A 26 -4.86 -23.13 -2.81
CA PRO A 26 -3.45 -23.36 -3.11
C PRO A 26 -2.64 -23.67 -1.85
N ASP A 27 -1.57 -24.43 -2.02
CA ASP A 27 -0.63 -24.69 -0.95
C ASP A 27 0.07 -23.41 -0.48
N LEU A 28 0.29 -23.28 0.83
CA LEU A 28 0.87 -22.09 1.45
C LEU A 28 2.27 -21.80 0.89
N LYS A 29 3.08 -22.82 0.61
CA LYS A 29 4.42 -22.64 0.07
C LYS A 29 4.38 -21.96 -1.29
N SER A 30 3.47 -22.39 -2.16
CA SER A 30 3.28 -21.80 -3.49
C SER A 30 2.84 -20.35 -3.41
N THR A 31 1.87 -20.03 -2.54
CA THR A 31 1.43 -18.66 -2.30
C THR A 31 2.54 -17.77 -1.76
N LEU A 32 3.38 -18.29 -0.85
CA LEU A 32 4.52 -17.55 -0.32
C LEU A 32 5.63 -17.31 -1.36
N ILE A 33 5.84 -18.23 -2.29
CA ILE A 33 6.80 -18.04 -3.39
C ILE A 33 6.34 -16.91 -4.31
N GLU A 34 5.06 -16.92 -4.70
CA GLU A 34 4.44 -15.85 -5.51
C GLU A 34 4.59 -14.49 -4.82
N PHE A 35 4.27 -14.41 -3.52
CA PHE A 35 4.43 -13.19 -2.73
C PHE A 35 5.89 -12.72 -2.66
N ARG A 36 6.84 -13.62 -2.40
CA ARG A 36 8.27 -13.28 -2.28
C ARG A 36 8.84 -12.76 -3.59
N PHE A 37 8.46 -13.33 -4.72
CA PHE A 37 8.91 -12.86 -6.03
C PHE A 37 8.50 -11.40 -6.26
N GLY A 38 7.23 -11.08 -6.01
CA GLY A 38 6.74 -9.70 -6.08
C GLY A 38 7.43 -8.77 -5.08
N TYR A 39 7.57 -9.20 -3.83
CA TYR A 39 8.16 -8.40 -2.76
C TYR A 39 9.65 -8.10 -2.97
N ILE A 40 10.45 -9.09 -3.41
CA ILE A 40 11.86 -8.89 -3.73
C ILE A 40 12.01 -8.03 -4.98
N GLY A 41 11.18 -8.26 -6.00
CA GLY A 41 11.18 -7.45 -7.22
C GLY A 41 10.94 -5.97 -6.91
N THR A 42 9.95 -5.65 -6.07
CA THR A 42 9.69 -4.26 -5.68
C THR A 42 10.80 -3.66 -4.82
N ALA A 43 11.44 -4.44 -3.94
CA ALA A 43 12.59 -3.98 -3.16
C ALA A 43 13.79 -3.61 -4.04
N VAL A 44 14.10 -4.44 -5.05
CA VAL A 44 15.18 -4.16 -6.02
C VAL A 44 14.87 -2.90 -6.83
N LEU A 45 13.64 -2.75 -7.31
CA LEU A 45 13.21 -1.54 -8.03
C LEU A 45 13.31 -0.29 -7.14
N ALA A 46 12.93 -0.38 -5.86
CA ALA A 46 13.03 0.73 -4.93
C ALA A 46 14.49 1.21 -4.75
N LEU A 47 15.45 0.30 -4.69
CA LEU A 47 16.89 0.65 -4.68
C LEU A 47 17.28 1.35 -6.00
N GLY A 48 16.79 0.89 -7.15
CA GLY A 48 17.01 1.56 -8.43
C GLY A 48 16.50 3.01 -8.44
N PHE A 49 15.29 3.26 -7.94
CA PHE A 49 14.74 4.62 -7.80
C PHE A 49 15.54 5.48 -6.83
N LEU A 50 16.03 4.91 -5.72
CA LEU A 50 16.89 5.60 -4.76
C LEU A 50 18.19 6.05 -5.43
N VAL A 51 18.86 5.15 -6.15
CA VAL A 51 20.11 5.43 -6.87
C VAL A 51 19.88 6.50 -7.94
N MET A 52 18.79 6.42 -8.68
CA MET A 52 18.42 7.45 -9.65
C MET A 52 18.22 8.82 -9.01
N GLY A 53 17.50 8.90 -7.88
CA GLY A 53 17.38 10.16 -7.14
C GLY A 53 18.74 10.71 -6.70
N ALA A 54 19.63 9.84 -6.22
CA ALA A 54 20.97 10.23 -5.78
C ALA A 54 21.91 10.66 -6.92
N LEU A 55 21.81 10.07 -8.12
CA LEU A 55 22.73 10.35 -9.22
C LEU A 55 22.21 11.44 -10.18
N VAL A 56 20.89 11.55 -10.34
CA VAL A 56 20.28 12.42 -11.35
C VAL A 56 19.70 13.70 -10.74
N MET A 57 19.13 13.62 -9.54
CA MET A 57 18.46 14.78 -8.92
C MET A 57 19.33 15.50 -7.90
N HIS A 58 20.24 14.79 -7.22
CA HIS A 58 21.07 15.40 -6.19
C HIS A 58 22.07 16.40 -6.79
N GLY A 59 22.11 17.63 -6.26
CA GLY A 59 23.06 18.66 -6.67
C GLY A 59 22.68 19.48 -7.90
N THR A 60 21.51 19.26 -8.51
CA THR A 60 21.03 20.04 -9.67
C THR A 60 20.38 21.37 -9.30
N GLY A 61 19.96 21.55 -8.05
CA GLY A 61 19.23 22.74 -7.59
C GLY A 61 17.75 22.78 -8.01
N GLU A 62 17.30 21.81 -8.79
CA GLU A 62 15.90 21.66 -9.21
C GLU A 62 15.01 21.28 -8.01
N GLN A 63 13.95 22.06 -7.80
CA GLN A 63 12.95 21.76 -6.78
C GLN A 63 11.74 21.08 -7.41
N LEU A 64 11.27 20.01 -6.75
CA LEU A 64 10.05 19.35 -7.14
C LEU A 64 8.86 20.26 -6.84
N SER A 65 8.03 20.47 -7.86
CA SER A 65 6.83 21.29 -7.73
C SER A 65 5.87 20.67 -6.70
N PRO A 66 5.26 21.48 -5.83
CA PRO A 66 4.20 21.01 -4.93
C PRO A 66 2.89 20.71 -5.68
N ASN A 67 2.81 21.03 -6.99
CA ASN A 67 1.69 20.68 -7.83
C ASN A 67 1.93 19.32 -8.52
N GLY A 68 0.99 18.39 -8.38
CA GLY A 68 1.11 17.03 -8.92
C GLY A 68 1.23 16.94 -10.45
N THR A 69 0.60 17.85 -11.20
CA THR A 69 0.67 17.82 -12.68
C THR A 69 2.02 18.34 -13.16
N THR A 70 2.59 19.35 -12.50
CA THR A 70 3.94 19.81 -12.80
C THR A 70 4.98 18.79 -12.36
N PHE A 71 4.80 18.18 -11.18
CA PHE A 71 5.67 17.13 -10.65
C PHE A 71 5.78 15.93 -11.59
N SER A 72 4.67 15.45 -12.15
CA SER A 72 4.71 14.33 -13.11
C SER A 72 5.46 14.69 -14.40
N GLY A 73 5.31 15.92 -14.88
CA GLY A 73 6.08 16.44 -16.01
C GLY A 73 7.58 16.50 -15.72
N GLN A 74 7.97 16.99 -14.52
CA GLN A 74 9.38 17.02 -14.09
C GLN A 74 9.98 15.61 -14.02
N LEU A 75 9.22 14.63 -13.54
CA LEU A 75 9.62 13.23 -13.49
C LEU A 75 9.88 12.66 -14.89
N ILE A 76 8.94 12.82 -15.82
CA ILE A 76 9.11 12.34 -17.20
C ILE A 76 10.30 13.03 -17.87
N ASN A 77 10.46 14.33 -17.66
CA ASN A 77 11.57 15.09 -18.23
C ASN A 77 12.92 14.57 -17.71
N MET A 78 13.04 14.29 -16.41
CA MET A 78 14.25 13.74 -15.81
C MET A 78 14.72 12.44 -16.51
N TYR A 79 13.79 11.52 -16.77
CA TYR A 79 14.11 10.30 -17.53
C TYR A 79 14.47 10.60 -18.98
N THR A 80 13.76 11.52 -19.61
CA THR A 80 13.98 11.88 -21.02
C THR A 80 15.35 12.54 -21.23
N THR A 81 15.78 13.40 -20.30
CA THR A 81 17.11 14.01 -20.33
C THR A 81 18.21 12.99 -20.06
N SER A 82 17.99 12.03 -19.16
CA SER A 82 19.02 11.05 -18.76
C SER A 82 19.17 9.90 -19.75
N LEU A 83 18.08 9.42 -20.34
CA LEU A 83 18.05 8.23 -21.21
C LEU A 83 17.88 8.59 -22.70
N GLY A 84 17.49 9.83 -23.01
CA GLY A 84 17.24 10.34 -24.36
C GLY A 84 15.75 10.42 -24.73
N GLY A 85 15.45 11.13 -25.83
CA GLY A 85 14.09 11.47 -26.26
C GLY A 85 13.13 10.28 -26.45
N TRP A 86 13.65 9.10 -26.82
CA TRP A 86 12.86 7.88 -26.99
C TRP A 86 12.23 7.39 -25.68
N ALA A 87 12.86 7.68 -24.54
CA ALA A 87 12.39 7.25 -23.23
C ALA A 87 11.10 7.97 -22.80
N TYR A 88 10.81 9.15 -23.37
CA TYR A 88 9.60 9.92 -23.08
C TYR A 88 8.33 9.07 -23.19
N TRP A 89 8.17 8.35 -24.30
CA TRP A 89 6.96 7.55 -24.55
C TRP A 89 6.84 6.39 -23.59
N ILE A 90 7.94 5.68 -23.33
CA ILE A 90 7.97 4.51 -22.44
C ILE A 90 7.64 4.93 -21.02
N VAL A 91 8.29 5.99 -20.52
CA VAL A 91 8.11 6.47 -19.14
C VAL A 91 6.73 7.08 -18.94
N SER A 92 6.21 7.81 -19.93
CA SER A 92 4.86 8.39 -19.86
C SER A 92 3.79 7.31 -19.78
N ILE A 93 3.89 6.26 -20.62
CA ILE A 93 2.97 5.12 -20.59
C ILE A 93 3.11 4.37 -19.27
N ALA A 94 4.34 4.07 -18.84
CA ALA A 94 4.59 3.39 -17.57
C ALA A 94 4.03 4.17 -16.37
N ALA A 95 4.22 5.49 -16.32
CA ALA A 95 3.70 6.35 -15.28
C ALA A 95 2.16 6.34 -15.26
N LEU A 96 1.53 6.49 -16.43
CA LEU A 96 0.08 6.43 -16.56
C LEU A 96 -0.48 5.08 -16.11
N THR A 97 0.06 3.97 -16.64
CA THR A 97 -0.37 2.61 -16.29
C THR A 97 -0.19 2.34 -14.80
N THR A 98 0.93 2.79 -14.20
CA THR A 98 1.17 2.65 -12.76
C THR A 98 0.12 3.39 -11.94
N MET A 99 -0.15 4.66 -12.25
CA MET A 99 -1.14 5.47 -11.52
C MET A 99 -2.57 4.92 -11.65
N VAL A 100 -2.95 4.50 -12.85
CA VAL A 100 -4.24 3.84 -13.12
C VAL A 100 -4.34 2.53 -12.33
N SER A 101 -3.29 1.71 -12.35
CA SER A 101 -3.25 0.46 -11.59
C SER A 101 -3.46 0.70 -10.10
N THR A 102 -2.73 1.64 -9.48
CA THR A 102 -2.95 1.98 -8.07
C THR A 102 -4.37 2.45 -7.78
N THR A 103 -4.96 3.24 -8.68
CA THR A 103 -6.35 3.71 -8.53
C THR A 103 -7.32 2.53 -8.50
N ILE A 104 -7.18 1.59 -9.44
CA ILE A 104 -8.02 0.38 -9.50
C ILE A 104 -7.81 -0.48 -8.25
N THR A 105 -6.56 -0.69 -7.83
CA THR A 105 -6.21 -1.47 -6.64
C THR A 105 -6.89 -0.92 -5.39
N VAL A 106 -6.84 0.40 -5.18
CA VAL A 106 -7.43 1.08 -4.02
C VAL A 106 -8.96 1.06 -4.09
N LEU A 107 -9.55 1.29 -5.27
CA LEU A 107 -10.99 1.26 -5.47
C LEU A 107 -11.60 -0.15 -5.27
N ASP A 108 -10.84 -1.21 -5.46
CA ASP A 108 -11.29 -2.58 -5.17
C ASP A 108 -11.02 -2.99 -3.71
N ALA A 109 -9.83 -2.67 -3.18
CA ALA A 109 -9.40 -3.11 -1.85
C ALA A 109 -10.27 -2.55 -0.72
N TYR A 110 -10.49 -1.23 -0.68
CA TYR A 110 -11.21 -0.61 0.43
C TYR A 110 -12.67 -1.08 0.54
N PRO A 111 -13.46 -1.15 -0.54
CA PRO A 111 -14.81 -1.68 -0.46
C PRO A 111 -14.87 -3.15 -0.01
N ARG A 112 -13.88 -3.98 -0.35
CA ARG A 112 -13.76 -5.35 0.18
C ARG A 112 -13.55 -5.33 1.69
N VAL A 113 -12.59 -4.54 2.17
CA VAL A 113 -12.31 -4.40 3.61
C VAL A 113 -13.55 -3.90 4.37
N LEU A 114 -14.23 -2.88 3.84
CA LEU A 114 -15.47 -2.35 4.43
C LEU A 114 -16.58 -3.39 4.47
N THR A 115 -16.75 -4.16 3.39
CA THR A 115 -17.75 -5.23 3.32
C THR A 115 -17.48 -6.32 4.33
N SER A 116 -16.23 -6.77 4.44
CA SER A 116 -15.83 -7.78 5.42
C SER A 116 -16.01 -7.26 6.85
N THR A 117 -15.61 -6.02 7.12
CA THR A 117 -15.78 -5.37 8.44
C THR A 117 -17.26 -5.26 8.81
N TYR A 118 -18.11 -4.80 7.89
CA TYR A 118 -19.55 -4.73 8.11
C TYR A 118 -20.16 -6.11 8.39
N SER A 119 -19.74 -7.14 7.65
CA SER A 119 -20.23 -8.51 7.87
C SER A 119 -19.86 -9.05 9.25
N ILE A 120 -18.63 -8.80 9.71
CA ILE A 120 -18.16 -9.26 11.01
C ILE A 120 -18.89 -8.55 12.15
N LEU A 121 -19.17 -7.25 12.01
CA LEU A 121 -19.78 -6.44 13.07
C LEU A 121 -21.30 -6.62 13.18
N PHE A 122 -22.00 -6.77 12.06
CA PHE A 122 -23.46 -6.63 12.02
C PHE A 122 -24.21 -7.87 11.53
N LYS A 123 -23.53 -8.91 11.03
CA LYS A 123 -24.18 -10.15 10.59
C LYS A 123 -23.86 -11.32 11.51
N PRO A 124 -24.82 -12.24 11.71
CA PRO A 124 -24.54 -13.50 12.40
C PRO A 124 -23.53 -14.33 11.59
N ALA A 125 -22.76 -15.17 12.31
CA ALA A 125 -21.57 -15.86 11.80
C ALA A 125 -21.82 -16.77 10.59
N ASP A 126 -23.05 -17.25 10.43
CA ASP A 126 -23.52 -18.08 9.32
C ASP A 126 -23.67 -17.31 7.99
N GLN A 127 -23.64 -15.98 8.02
CA GLN A 127 -23.79 -15.11 6.84
C GLN A 127 -22.55 -14.28 6.51
N HIS A 128 -21.42 -14.59 7.15
CA HIS A 128 -20.12 -14.01 6.79
C HIS A 128 -19.76 -14.54 5.39
N LEU A 129 -19.11 -13.72 4.53
CA LEU A 129 -18.59 -14.13 3.20
C LEU A 129 -19.53 -14.05 1.98
N LYS A 130 -20.17 -12.90 1.74
CA LYS A 130 -20.52 -12.51 0.35
C LYS A 130 -19.81 -11.21 0.00
N HIS A 131 -18.63 -11.34 -0.61
CA HIS A 131 -17.75 -10.22 -1.01
C HIS A 131 -18.36 -9.31 -2.10
N LYS A 132 -19.45 -9.74 -2.75
CA LYS A 132 -20.16 -8.97 -3.78
C LYS A 132 -21.61 -8.75 -3.33
N GLY A 133 -21.94 -7.51 -2.99
CA GLY A 133 -23.28 -7.13 -2.56
C GLY A 133 -23.41 -5.62 -2.36
N LYS A 134 -24.58 -5.18 -1.88
CA LYS A 134 -24.85 -3.78 -1.56
C LYS A 134 -23.74 -3.07 -0.75
N PRO A 135 -23.12 -3.65 0.31
CA PRO A 135 -22.06 -2.97 1.06
C PRO A 135 -20.81 -2.68 0.22
N TYR A 136 -20.46 -3.54 -0.73
CA TYR A 136 -19.34 -3.30 -1.65
C TYR A 136 -19.63 -2.10 -2.56
N LEU A 137 -20.82 -2.06 -3.17
CA LEU A 137 -21.21 -0.94 -4.03
C LEU A 137 -21.27 0.39 -3.26
N ILE A 138 -21.81 0.37 -2.03
CA ILE A 138 -21.84 1.54 -1.16
C ILE A 138 -20.40 1.99 -0.84
N GLY A 139 -19.52 1.06 -0.45
CA GLY A 139 -18.11 1.35 -0.20
C GLY A 139 -17.41 1.95 -1.42
N LEU A 140 -17.66 1.42 -2.61
CA LEU A 140 -17.10 1.94 -3.86
C LEU A 140 -17.58 3.37 -4.15
N VAL A 141 -18.88 3.63 -4.02
CA VAL A 141 -19.46 4.96 -4.22
C VAL A 141 -18.91 5.96 -3.21
N VAL A 142 -18.83 5.57 -1.93
CA VAL A 142 -18.25 6.40 -0.87
C VAL A 142 -16.78 6.71 -1.17
N MET A 143 -15.99 5.74 -1.64
CA MET A 143 -14.59 5.95 -2.03
C MET A 143 -14.46 6.93 -3.19
N VAL A 144 -15.26 6.76 -4.26
CA VAL A 144 -15.22 7.65 -5.44
C VAL A 144 -15.64 9.07 -5.07
N ILE A 145 -16.72 9.24 -4.31
CA ILE A 145 -17.17 10.57 -3.85
C ILE A 145 -16.13 11.18 -2.92
N GLY A 146 -15.65 10.44 -1.92
CA GLY A 146 -14.67 10.92 -0.96
C GLY A 146 -13.36 11.34 -1.61
N ALA A 147 -12.82 10.52 -2.51
CA ALA A 147 -11.63 10.86 -3.28
C ALA A 147 -11.87 12.10 -4.16
N SER A 148 -13.02 12.19 -4.84
CA SER A 148 -13.36 13.34 -5.68
C SER A 148 -13.47 14.65 -4.87
N LEU A 149 -14.06 14.60 -3.68
CA LEU A 149 -14.14 15.74 -2.77
C LEU A 149 -12.74 16.15 -2.27
N ILE A 150 -11.92 15.19 -1.85
CA ILE A 150 -10.53 15.47 -1.45
C ILE A 150 -9.76 16.10 -2.60
N ILE A 151 -9.93 15.61 -3.83
CA ILE A 151 -9.27 16.20 -5.00
C ILE A 151 -9.79 17.62 -5.25
N ALA A 152 -11.10 17.83 -5.24
CA ALA A 152 -11.71 19.13 -5.52
C ALA A 152 -11.34 20.21 -4.48
N TYR A 153 -11.23 19.85 -3.20
CA TYR A 153 -11.05 20.81 -2.11
C TYR A 153 -9.63 20.82 -1.50
N ALA A 154 -8.91 19.69 -1.51
CA ALA A 154 -7.60 19.53 -0.87
C ALA A 154 -6.41 19.34 -1.84
N ALA A 155 -6.63 19.10 -3.15
CA ALA A 155 -5.52 18.92 -4.12
C ALA A 155 -4.72 20.20 -4.46
N LYS A 156 -4.95 21.32 -3.76
CA LYS A 156 -4.18 22.55 -3.97
C LYS A 156 -2.68 22.37 -3.65
N SER A 157 -2.31 21.34 -2.88
CA SER A 157 -0.91 20.98 -2.61
C SER A 157 -0.75 19.47 -2.52
N MET A 158 -0.01 18.89 -3.48
CA MET A 158 0.39 17.47 -3.44
C MET A 158 1.23 17.19 -2.18
N VAL A 159 2.09 18.14 -1.80
CA VAL A 159 2.91 18.04 -0.59
C VAL A 159 2.04 17.86 0.65
N PHE A 160 0.95 18.63 0.76
CA PHE A 160 0.00 18.46 1.86
C PHE A 160 -0.63 17.06 1.89
N MET A 161 -1.10 16.57 0.73
CA MET A 161 -1.70 15.24 0.64
C MET A 161 -0.72 14.12 1.01
N VAL A 162 0.52 14.21 0.52
CA VAL A 162 1.59 13.25 0.84
C VAL A 162 1.95 13.31 2.31
N ASN A 163 2.09 14.50 2.90
CA ASN A 163 2.41 14.66 4.32
C ASN A 163 1.30 14.10 5.21
N LEU A 164 0.03 14.38 4.90
CA LEU A 164 -1.11 13.84 5.62
C LEU A 164 -1.13 12.31 5.54
N ALA A 165 -1.05 11.75 4.33
CA ALA A 165 -1.09 10.30 4.13
C ALA A 165 0.08 9.60 4.85
N THR A 166 1.28 10.17 4.77
CA THR A 166 2.49 9.63 5.40
C THR A 166 2.39 9.71 6.92
N THR A 167 1.90 10.84 7.47
CA THR A 167 1.66 11.01 8.92
C THR A 167 0.72 9.94 9.45
N ILE A 168 -0.46 9.78 8.83
CA ILE A 168 -1.44 8.77 9.25
C ILE A 168 -0.85 7.37 9.15
N SER A 169 -0.16 7.07 8.04
CA SER A 169 0.45 5.74 7.82
C SER A 169 1.49 5.42 8.88
N PHE A 170 2.36 6.37 9.25
CA PHE A 170 3.37 6.17 10.28
C PHE A 170 2.76 6.03 11.67
N LEU A 171 1.71 6.78 12.00
CA LEU A 171 1.03 6.65 13.29
C LEU A 171 0.29 5.33 13.43
N MET A 172 -0.27 4.81 12.34
CA MET A 172 -1.00 3.55 12.34
C MET A 172 -0.10 2.32 12.18
N ALA A 173 1.14 2.48 11.71
CA ALA A 173 2.06 1.38 11.46
C ALA A 173 2.30 0.48 12.70
N PRO A 174 2.61 0.98 13.91
CA PRO A 174 2.77 0.13 15.09
C PRO A 174 1.54 -0.72 15.41
N ILE A 175 0.35 -0.11 15.26
CA ILE A 175 -0.94 -0.76 15.56
C ILE A 175 -1.16 -1.92 14.59
N PHE A 176 -1.05 -1.66 13.28
CA PHE A 176 -1.24 -2.70 12.27
C PHE A 176 -0.16 -3.79 12.32
N ALA A 177 1.10 -3.44 12.61
CA ALA A 177 2.17 -4.42 12.75
C ALA A 177 1.89 -5.37 13.92
N TRP A 178 1.46 -4.84 15.08
CA TRP A 178 1.10 -5.65 16.23
C TRP A 178 -0.13 -6.52 16.00
N LEU A 179 -1.18 -5.98 15.36
CA LEU A 179 -2.39 -6.74 15.02
C LEU A 179 -2.06 -7.91 14.08
N ASN A 180 -1.27 -7.66 13.03
CA ASN A 180 -0.82 -8.72 12.12
C ASN A 180 -0.04 -9.81 12.86
N TYR A 181 0.92 -9.42 13.71
CA TYR A 181 1.70 -10.35 14.51
C TYR A 181 0.81 -11.20 15.44
N ARG A 182 -0.15 -10.57 16.13
CA ARG A 182 -1.10 -11.24 17.02
C ARG A 182 -1.97 -12.25 16.28
N VAL A 183 -2.44 -11.92 15.08
CA VAL A 183 -3.28 -12.83 14.27
C VAL A 183 -2.49 -14.07 13.86
N VAL A 184 -1.29 -13.90 13.31
CA VAL A 184 -0.50 -15.04 12.79
C VAL A 184 0.16 -15.90 13.88
N THR A 185 0.20 -15.41 15.12
CA THR A 185 0.72 -16.15 16.29
C THR A 185 -0.37 -16.57 17.28
N ASN A 186 -1.65 -16.36 16.94
CA ASN A 186 -2.77 -16.75 17.79
C ASN A 186 -2.83 -18.29 17.96
N ARG A 187 -3.35 -18.75 19.09
CA ARG A 187 -3.62 -20.18 19.35
C ARG A 187 -4.58 -20.82 18.34
N GLN A 188 -5.45 -20.02 17.72
CA GLN A 188 -6.39 -20.47 16.69
C GLN A 188 -5.73 -20.69 15.31
N MET A 189 -4.48 -20.24 15.11
CA MET A 189 -3.76 -20.48 13.86
C MET A 189 -3.11 -21.88 13.86
N PRO A 190 -3.24 -22.65 12.76
CA PRO A 190 -2.55 -23.93 12.60
C PRO A 190 -1.05 -23.78 12.82
N ILE A 191 -0.46 -24.67 13.62
CA ILE A 191 0.96 -24.61 14.02
C ILE A 191 1.88 -24.58 12.79
N GLU A 192 1.55 -25.37 11.76
CA GLU A 192 2.30 -25.45 10.50
C GLU A 192 2.28 -24.15 9.69
N ALA A 193 1.27 -23.30 9.88
CA ALA A 193 1.14 -22.01 9.20
C ALA A 193 1.71 -20.84 10.02
N GLN A 194 2.17 -21.08 11.26
CA GLN A 194 2.76 -20.04 12.09
C GLN A 194 4.16 -19.66 11.61
N PRO A 195 4.56 -18.38 11.76
CA PRO A 195 5.91 -17.96 11.38
C PRO A 195 6.98 -18.64 12.23
N GLY A 196 8.11 -18.98 11.61
CA GLY A 196 9.30 -19.45 12.33
C GLY A 196 9.91 -18.40 13.25
N LEU A 197 10.84 -18.82 14.11
CA LEU A 197 11.46 -17.95 15.12
C LEU A 197 12.09 -16.68 14.53
N PHE A 198 12.80 -16.81 13.39
CA PHE A 198 13.43 -15.68 12.71
C PHE A 198 12.43 -14.59 12.33
N LEU A 199 11.28 -14.97 11.74
CA LEU A 199 10.23 -14.01 11.37
C LEU A 199 9.58 -13.39 12.61
N LYS A 200 9.41 -14.14 13.71
CA LYS A 200 8.89 -13.58 14.97
C LYS A 200 9.83 -12.51 15.53
N VAL A 201 11.14 -12.77 15.56
CA VAL A 201 12.15 -11.79 16.00
C VAL A 201 12.17 -10.57 15.08
N LEU A 202 12.11 -10.79 13.76
CA LEU A 202 12.04 -9.70 12.79
C LEU A 202 10.77 -8.85 12.96
N SER A 203 9.62 -9.47 13.22
CA SER A 203 8.37 -8.75 13.50
C SER A 203 8.47 -7.90 14.76
N TRP A 204 9.03 -8.42 15.86
CA TRP A 204 9.23 -7.64 17.08
C TRP A 204 10.20 -6.47 16.89
N THR A 205 11.29 -6.70 16.16
CA THR A 205 12.26 -5.65 15.83
C THR A 205 11.60 -4.57 14.96
N GLY A 206 10.80 -4.97 13.97
CA GLY A 206 10.03 -4.05 13.13
C GLY A 206 8.98 -3.25 13.90
N ILE A 207 8.23 -3.89 14.81
CA ILE A 207 7.26 -3.19 15.68
C ILE A 207 7.97 -2.16 16.54
N PHE A 208 9.08 -2.54 17.18
CA PHE A 208 9.89 -1.60 17.98
C PHE A 208 10.39 -0.44 17.13
N PHE A 209 10.93 -0.71 15.94
CA PHE A 209 11.35 0.32 15.01
C PHE A 209 10.22 1.27 14.64
N PHE A 210 9.03 0.76 14.30
CA PHE A 210 7.88 1.60 13.98
C PHE A 210 7.46 2.47 15.16
N VAL A 211 7.41 1.94 16.39
CA VAL A 211 7.09 2.73 17.58
C VAL A 211 8.06 3.89 17.77
N VAL A 212 9.37 3.59 17.74
CA VAL A 212 10.42 4.62 17.90
C VAL A 212 10.32 5.64 16.78
N PHE A 213 10.16 5.18 15.54
CA PHE A 213 10.05 6.07 14.37
C PHE A 213 8.83 6.98 14.45
N SER A 214 7.66 6.47 14.85
CA SER A 214 6.45 7.28 15.03
C SER A 214 6.62 8.34 16.12
N LEU A 215 7.31 8.01 17.22
CA LEU A 215 7.60 8.96 18.31
C LEU A 215 8.58 10.06 17.86
N VAL A 216 9.66 9.68 17.18
CA VAL A 216 10.63 10.63 16.62
C VAL A 216 9.97 11.53 15.58
N TYR A 217 9.11 10.96 14.73
CA TYR A 217 8.36 11.71 13.72
C TYR A 217 7.42 12.73 14.37
N LEU A 218 6.68 12.34 15.41
CA LEU A 218 5.81 13.27 16.15
C LEU A 218 6.62 14.38 16.83
N TYR A 219 7.74 14.03 17.44
CA TYR A 219 8.64 15.01 18.06
C TYR A 219 9.11 16.04 17.02
N TRP A 220 9.67 15.59 15.90
CA TRP A 220 10.18 16.48 14.85
C TRP A 220 9.09 17.33 14.17
N THR A 221 7.88 16.79 14.04
CA THR A 221 6.79 17.47 13.32
C THR A 221 6.08 18.52 14.18
N PHE A 222 6.03 18.34 15.51
CA PHE A 222 5.20 19.14 16.40
C PHE A 222 5.95 19.86 17.55
N LEU A 223 7.20 19.50 17.86
CA LEU A 223 8.06 20.21 18.83
C LEU A 223 9.27 20.83 18.13
#